data_AF-A0A947N4W8-F1
#
_entry.id   AF-A0A947N4W8-F1
#
_cell.length_a   1.000
_cell.length_b   1.000
_cell.length_c   1.000
_cell.angle_alpha   90.00
_cell.angle_beta   90.00
_cell.angle_gamma   90.00
#
_symmetry.space_group_name_H-M   'P 1'
#
loop_
_entity.id
_entity.type
_entity.pdbx_description
1 polymer ?
#
loop_
_entity_poly.entity_id
_entity_poly.type
_entity_poly.pdbx_seq_one_letter_code
_entity_poly.pdbx_strand_id
1 'polypeptide(L)'
;MYKNINDQKQDPKFTKFHGINRDTIDWNPVTDEEKCIGCGMCATTRGRGVYKFDYDNKKSKVINPNHCVVACQTCANLCPVGAISFVKGKETMRGKARRIVKENQILLKVKKALERGFKYVYAGNIVNEETNSTYCSKCHAKIISRS
;
A
#
# COMPACT_ATOMS: atom_id res chain seq x y z
N MET A 1 -18.27 19.06 -1.81
CA MET A 1 -17.13 19.58 -2.60
C MET A 1 -15.98 18.58 -2.51
N TYR A 2 -15.82 17.72 -3.50
CA TYR A 2 -14.69 16.78 -3.57
C TYR A 2 -13.48 17.55 -4.13
N LYS A 3 -12.39 17.61 -3.36
CA LYS A 3 -11.15 18.27 -3.78
C LYS A 3 -10.59 17.57 -5.02
N ASN A 4 -10.08 18.35 -5.97
CA ASN A 4 -9.41 17.87 -7.19
C ASN A 4 -8.40 16.78 -6.87
N ILE A 5 -8.42 15.70 -7.65
CA ILE A 5 -7.54 14.51 -7.53
C ILE A 5 -6.06 14.90 -7.63
N ASN A 6 -5.75 16.04 -8.26
CA ASN A 6 -4.38 16.51 -8.49
C ASN A 6 -3.77 17.35 -7.36
N ASP A 7 -4.52 17.67 -6.30
CA ASP A 7 -4.06 18.56 -5.20
C ASP A 7 -3.92 17.85 -3.83
N GLN A 8 -4.03 16.52 -3.79
CA GLN A 8 -3.86 15.79 -2.55
C GLN A 8 -2.38 15.57 -2.26
N LYS A 9 -1.80 16.42 -1.40
CA LYS A 9 -0.50 16.18 -0.76
C LYS A 9 -0.50 14.74 -0.21
N GLN A 10 0.38 13.91 -0.74
CA GLN A 10 0.50 12.51 -0.37
C GLN A 10 0.79 12.39 1.13
N ASP A 11 0.02 11.56 1.84
CA ASP A 11 0.25 11.32 3.27
C ASP A 11 1.70 10.81 3.46
N PRO A 12 2.55 11.53 4.23
CA PRO A 12 3.95 11.15 4.47
C PRO A 12 4.11 9.69 4.88
N LYS A 13 3.10 9.14 5.57
CA LYS A 13 3.02 7.75 6.02
C LYS A 13 3.09 6.73 4.87
N PHE A 14 2.56 7.05 3.71
CA PHE A 14 2.42 6.12 2.59
C PHE A 14 3.30 6.48 1.38
N THR A 15 4.30 7.35 1.58
CA THR A 15 5.20 7.80 0.51
C THR A 15 6.27 6.78 0.12
N LYS A 16 6.49 5.72 0.91
CA LYS A 16 7.58 4.75 0.69
C LYS A 16 7.14 3.28 0.79
N PHE A 17 7.82 2.43 0.03
CA PHE A 17 7.77 0.97 0.14
C PHE A 17 9.20 0.42 -0.01
N HIS A 18 9.78 -0.19 1.04
CA HIS A 18 11.19 -0.63 1.04
C HIS A 18 12.17 0.46 0.58
N GLY A 19 11.92 1.70 1.02
CA GLY A 19 12.71 2.89 0.67
C GLY A 19 12.49 3.40 -0.76
N ILE A 20 11.63 2.76 -1.55
CA ILE A 20 11.24 3.19 -2.90
C ILE A 20 10.10 4.19 -2.78
N ASN A 21 10.10 5.24 -3.61
CA ASN A 21 8.98 6.17 -3.65
C ASN A 21 7.71 5.44 -4.10
N ARG A 22 6.59 5.72 -3.43
CA ARG A 22 5.36 4.98 -3.66
C ARG A 22 4.72 5.29 -5.01
N ASP A 23 4.87 6.52 -5.48
CA ASP A 23 4.42 7.02 -6.78
C ASP A 23 5.13 6.36 -7.97
N THR A 24 6.35 5.85 -7.78
CA THR A 24 7.09 5.11 -8.83
C THR A 24 6.71 3.63 -8.91
N ILE A 25 5.80 3.14 -8.06
CA ILE A 25 5.37 1.74 -8.04
C ILE A 25 3.97 1.64 -8.64
N ASP A 26 3.87 0.99 -9.79
CA ASP A 26 2.61 0.61 -10.40
C ASP A 26 1.95 -0.52 -9.58
N TRP A 27 1.24 -0.14 -8.51
CA TRP A 27 0.38 -1.03 -7.75
C TRP A 27 -0.79 -0.25 -7.17
N ASN A 28 -1.94 -0.28 -7.82
CA ASN A 28 -3.16 0.30 -7.29
C ASN A 28 -4.36 -0.52 -7.76
N PRO A 29 -5.45 -0.56 -6.97
CA PRO A 29 -6.66 -1.21 -7.42
C PRO A 29 -7.30 -0.41 -8.56
N VAL A 30 -7.97 -1.12 -9.44
CA VAL A 30 -8.91 -0.62 -10.44
C VAL A 30 -10.24 -1.32 -10.21
N THR A 31 -11.33 -0.56 -10.22
CA THR A 31 -12.68 -1.07 -10.05
C THR A 31 -13.40 -1.08 -11.39
N ASP A 32 -13.92 -2.24 -11.76
CA ASP A 32 -14.87 -2.44 -12.84
C ASP A 32 -16.25 -1.98 -12.35
N GLU A 33 -16.65 -0.76 -12.74
CA GLU A 33 -17.88 -0.13 -12.27
C GLU A 33 -19.13 -0.89 -12.75
N GLU A 34 -19.08 -1.57 -13.89
CA GLU A 34 -20.22 -2.33 -14.42
C GLU A 34 -20.49 -3.57 -13.56
N LYS A 35 -19.43 -4.24 -13.08
CA LYS A 35 -19.56 -5.39 -12.17
C LYS A 35 -19.79 -4.98 -10.72
N CYS A 36 -19.40 -3.77 -10.32
CA CYS A 36 -19.51 -3.34 -8.95
C CYS A 36 -20.98 -3.23 -8.50
N ILE A 37 -21.37 -4.05 -7.53
CA ILE A 37 -22.72 -4.07 -6.94
C ILE A 37 -22.89 -3.14 -5.74
N GLY A 38 -21.87 -2.33 -5.40
CA GLY A 38 -22.00 -1.35 -4.32
C GLY A 38 -22.03 -1.92 -2.90
N CYS A 39 -21.49 -3.12 -2.66
CA CYS A 39 -21.55 -3.76 -1.33
C CYS A 39 -20.73 -3.07 -0.23
N GLY A 40 -19.83 -2.14 -0.58
CA GLY A 40 -19.04 -1.37 0.39
C GLY A 40 -17.89 -2.13 1.08
N MET A 41 -17.74 -3.44 0.87
CA MET A 41 -16.72 -4.27 1.53
C MET A 41 -15.30 -3.72 1.40
N CYS A 42 -14.93 -3.19 0.22
CA CYS A 42 -13.59 -2.63 0.00
C CYS A 42 -13.38 -1.28 0.74
N ALA A 43 -14.43 -0.50 0.95
CA ALA A 43 -14.40 0.75 1.70
C ALA A 43 -14.35 0.52 3.22
N THR A 44 -14.98 -0.53 3.74
CA THR A 44 -15.05 -0.80 5.18
C THR A 44 -13.94 -1.70 5.70
N THR A 45 -13.38 -2.59 4.87
CA THR A 45 -12.32 -3.53 5.32
C THR A 45 -10.92 -2.91 5.30
N ARG A 46 -10.69 -1.84 4.52
CA ARG A 46 -9.35 -1.27 4.29
C ARG A 46 -9.11 -0.03 5.14
N GLY A 47 -8.39 -0.17 6.25
CA GLY A 47 -8.03 0.95 7.16
C GLY A 47 -6.99 1.96 6.64
N ARG A 48 -6.73 2.05 5.33
CA ARG A 48 -5.75 3.01 4.74
C ARG A 48 -6.38 4.12 3.92
N GLY A 49 -7.71 4.19 3.87
CA GLY A 49 -8.43 5.21 3.11
C GLY A 49 -8.21 5.13 1.60
N VAL A 50 -7.88 3.93 1.06
CA VAL A 50 -7.74 3.71 -0.40
C VAL A 50 -9.08 3.94 -1.10
N TYR A 51 -10.16 3.48 -0.48
CA TYR A 51 -11.52 3.58 -0.98
C TYR A 51 -12.34 4.54 -0.11
N LYS A 52 -13.36 5.15 -0.73
CA LYS A 52 -14.47 5.81 -0.05
C LYS A 52 -15.78 5.30 -0.63
N PHE A 53 -16.78 5.09 0.21
CA PHE A 53 -18.14 4.83 -0.28
C PHE A 53 -18.78 6.13 -0.77
N ASP A 54 -19.20 6.14 -2.02
CA ASP A 54 -20.01 7.20 -2.61
C ASP A 54 -21.48 6.82 -2.38
N TYR A 55 -22.14 7.54 -1.47
CA TYR A 55 -23.52 7.27 -1.09
C TYR A 55 -24.53 7.67 -2.17
N ASP A 56 -24.19 8.66 -3.01
CA ASP A 56 -25.04 9.13 -4.09
C ASP A 56 -25.09 8.07 -5.21
N ASN A 57 -23.90 7.59 -5.61
CA ASN A 57 -23.77 6.55 -6.64
C ASN A 57 -23.89 5.12 -6.08
N LYS A 58 -24.05 4.97 -4.75
CA LYS A 58 -24.10 3.71 -4.01
C LYS A 58 -22.96 2.75 -4.36
N LYS A 59 -21.75 3.26 -4.63
CA LYS A 59 -20.58 2.47 -5.03
C LYS A 59 -19.31 2.95 -4.34
N SER A 60 -18.34 2.06 -4.18
CA SER A 60 -17.03 2.45 -3.63
C SER A 60 -16.13 2.99 -4.73
N LYS A 61 -15.47 4.13 -4.48
CA LYS A 61 -14.49 4.74 -5.38
C LYS A 61 -13.10 4.69 -4.79
N VAL A 62 -12.08 4.47 -5.63
CA VAL A 62 -10.68 4.61 -5.23
C VAL A 62 -10.37 6.11 -5.14
N ILE A 63 -9.97 6.56 -3.94
CA ILE A 63 -9.64 7.97 -3.68
C ILE A 63 -8.15 8.18 -3.41
N ASN A 64 -7.46 7.20 -2.83
CA ASN A 64 -6.03 7.28 -2.51
C ASN A 64 -5.30 6.03 -3.03
N PRO A 65 -5.03 5.92 -4.34
CA PRO A 65 -4.43 4.72 -4.93
C PRO A 65 -3.07 4.38 -4.30
N ASN A 66 -2.27 5.39 -3.98
CA ASN A 66 -0.94 5.20 -3.39
C ASN A 66 -0.96 4.72 -1.93
N HIS A 67 -2.09 4.83 -1.24
CA HIS A 67 -2.23 4.28 0.12
C HIS A 67 -2.36 2.75 0.10
N CYS A 68 -2.56 2.16 -1.09
CA CYS A 68 -2.64 0.71 -1.24
C CYS A 68 -1.30 0.07 -0.91
N VAL A 69 -1.35 -0.97 -0.05
CA VAL A 69 -0.18 -1.78 0.30
C VAL A 69 0.26 -2.57 -0.93
N VAL A 70 1.50 -2.37 -1.34
CA VAL A 70 2.08 -3.08 -2.49
C VAL A 70 1.99 -4.59 -2.26
N ALA A 71 1.58 -5.31 -3.32
CA ALA A 71 1.31 -6.75 -3.32
C ALA A 71 0.09 -7.24 -2.49
N CYS A 72 -0.62 -6.37 -1.77
CA CYS A 72 -1.80 -6.78 -1.00
C CYS A 72 -3.06 -6.88 -1.88
N GLN A 73 -3.72 -8.03 -1.87
CA GLN A 73 -4.86 -8.33 -2.76
C GLN A 73 -6.19 -8.57 -2.03
N THR A 74 -6.26 -8.38 -0.70
CA THR A 74 -7.44 -8.72 0.11
C THR A 74 -8.75 -8.14 -0.43
N CYS A 75 -8.79 -6.89 -0.89
CA CYS A 75 -10.03 -6.31 -1.44
C CYS A 75 -10.48 -6.97 -2.74
N ALA A 76 -9.55 -7.45 -3.57
CA ALA A 76 -9.90 -8.25 -4.75
C ALA A 76 -10.43 -9.62 -4.34
N ASN A 77 -9.77 -10.29 -3.39
CA ASN A 77 -10.19 -11.60 -2.88
C ASN A 77 -11.56 -11.58 -2.18
N LEU A 78 -11.90 -10.47 -1.51
CA LEU A 78 -13.16 -10.30 -0.79
C LEU A 78 -14.29 -9.76 -1.67
N CYS A 79 -14.01 -9.32 -2.91
CA CYS A 79 -15.04 -8.79 -3.78
C CYS A 79 -15.94 -9.95 -4.25
N PRO A 80 -17.23 -9.99 -3.88
CA PRO A 80 -18.10 -11.13 -4.20
C PRO A 80 -18.37 -11.28 -5.70
N VAL A 81 -18.15 -10.20 -6.46
CA VAL A 81 -18.44 -10.10 -7.89
C VAL A 81 -17.17 -9.92 -8.74
N GLY A 82 -15.99 -10.04 -8.12
CA GLY A 82 -14.71 -9.94 -8.85
C GLY A 82 -14.46 -8.60 -9.55
N ALA A 83 -15.05 -7.50 -9.06
CA ALA A 83 -14.97 -6.19 -9.68
C ALA A 83 -13.64 -5.44 -9.43
N ILE A 84 -12.69 -5.98 -8.68
CA ILE A 84 -11.44 -5.30 -8.31
C ILE A 84 -10.24 -6.05 -8.88
N SER A 85 -9.39 -5.34 -9.63
CA SER A 85 -8.14 -5.86 -10.20
C SER A 85 -6.96 -4.93 -9.88
N PHE A 86 -5.73 -5.43 -10.05
CA PHE A 86 -4.48 -4.68 -9.95
C PHE A 86 -3.65 -4.74 -11.24
N VAL A 87 -4.15 -5.45 -12.25
CA VAL A 87 -3.44 -5.87 -13.47
C VAL A 87 -4.31 -5.59 -14.69
N LYS A 88 -3.64 -5.45 -15.84
CA LYS A 88 -4.27 -5.33 -17.16
C LYS A 88 -3.89 -6.54 -18.01
N GLY A 89 -4.79 -6.94 -18.92
CA GLY A 89 -4.54 -8.05 -19.85
C GLY A 89 -4.37 -9.41 -19.15
N LYS A 90 -3.40 -10.20 -19.61
CA LYS A 90 -3.17 -11.59 -19.15
C LYS A 90 -2.25 -11.71 -17.92
N GLU A 91 -1.76 -10.60 -17.37
CA GLU A 91 -0.88 -10.62 -16.19
C GLU A 91 -1.68 -11.02 -14.93
N THR A 92 -1.10 -11.86 -14.07
CA THR A 92 -1.71 -12.18 -12.77
C THR A 92 -1.25 -11.20 -11.70
N MET A 93 -2.08 -10.94 -10.68
CA MET A 93 -1.70 -10.03 -9.58
C MET A 93 -0.43 -10.52 -8.85
N ARG A 94 -0.26 -11.84 -8.72
CA ARG A 94 0.97 -12.46 -8.18
C ARG A 94 2.18 -12.23 -9.10
N GLY A 95 1.99 -12.33 -10.41
CA GLY A 95 3.01 -12.03 -11.41
C GLY A 95 3.50 -10.59 -11.30
N LYS A 96 2.58 -9.62 -11.32
CA LYS A 96 2.89 -8.20 -11.13
C LYS A 96 3.62 -7.92 -9.83
N ALA A 97 3.17 -8.49 -8.72
CA ALA A 97 3.84 -8.34 -7.42
C ALA A 97 5.29 -8.86 -7.44
N ARG A 98 5.54 -10.04 -8.03
CA ARG A 98 6.89 -10.60 -8.18
C ARG A 98 7.78 -9.74 -9.08
N ARG A 99 7.21 -9.19 -10.15
CA ARG A 99 7.90 -8.27 -11.05
C ARG A 99 8.36 -7.00 -10.32
N ILE A 100 7.48 -6.36 -9.55
CA ILE A 100 7.81 -5.19 -8.71
C ILE A 100 8.96 -5.51 -7.74
N VAL A 101 8.91 -6.68 -7.08
CA VAL A 101 9.96 -7.13 -6.16
C VAL A 101 11.31 -7.27 -6.88
N LYS A 102 11.32 -7.84 -8.09
CA LYS A 102 12.52 -8.03 -8.92
C LYS A 102 13.08 -6.70 -9.42
N GLU A 103 12.28 -5.89 -10.10
CA GLU A 103 12.68 -4.62 -10.72
C GLU A 103 13.25 -3.64 -9.70
N ASN A 104 12.70 -3.63 -8.48
CA ASN A 104 13.14 -2.72 -7.43
C ASN A 104 14.19 -3.32 -6.48
N GLN A 105 14.70 -4.51 -6.80
CA GLN A 105 15.73 -5.23 -6.04
C GLN A 105 15.38 -5.39 -4.55
N ILE A 106 14.09 -5.63 -4.25
CA ILE A 106 13.59 -5.62 -2.87
C ILE A 106 14.25 -6.70 -2.02
N LEU A 107 14.51 -7.88 -2.60
CA LEU A 107 15.18 -8.97 -1.89
C LEU A 107 16.60 -8.59 -1.43
N LEU A 108 17.36 -7.85 -2.25
CA LEU A 108 18.70 -7.36 -1.87
C LEU A 108 18.60 -6.34 -0.72
N LYS A 109 17.60 -5.45 -0.76
CA LYS A 109 17.36 -4.47 0.32
C LYS A 109 16.95 -5.15 1.62
N VAL A 110 16.10 -6.17 1.55
CA VAL A 110 15.70 -6.98 2.71
C VAL A 110 16.91 -7.72 3.29
N LYS A 111 17.74 -8.36 2.46
CA LYS A 111 18.96 -9.04 2.92
C LYS A 111 19.89 -8.08 3.68
N LYS A 112 20.19 -6.92 3.08
CA LYS A 112 21.01 -5.86 3.72
C LYS A 112 20.40 -5.35 5.03
N ALA A 113 19.07 -5.29 5.13
CA ALA A 113 18.40 -4.89 6.37
C ALA A 113 18.54 -5.97 7.46
N LEU A 114 18.37 -7.23 7.11
CA LEU A 114 18.54 -8.34 8.05
C LEU A 114 19.99 -8.48 8.53
N GLU A 115 20.98 -8.33 7.63
CA GLU A 115 22.42 -8.28 7.97
C GLU A 115 22.75 -7.16 8.97
N ARG A 116 21.98 -6.08 8.98
CA ARG A 116 22.11 -4.94 9.90
C ARG A 116 21.28 -5.09 11.18
N GLY A 117 20.61 -6.23 11.39
CA GLY A 117 19.87 -6.53 12.60
C GLY A 117 18.48 -5.87 12.73
N PHE A 118 17.87 -5.42 11.63
CA PHE A 118 16.50 -4.88 11.69
C PHE A 118 15.48 -6.01 11.99
N LYS A 119 14.80 -5.92 13.15
CA LYS A 119 13.89 -6.96 13.70
C LYS A 119 12.49 -6.99 13.07
N TYR A 120 11.99 -5.86 12.58
CA TYR A 120 10.69 -5.75 11.89
C TYR A 120 10.87 -4.96 10.60
N VAL A 121 10.90 -5.66 9.47
CA VAL A 121 10.93 -5.01 8.14
C VAL A 121 9.49 -4.78 7.67
N TYR A 122 8.74 -3.92 8.35
CA TYR A 122 7.57 -3.31 7.71
C TYR A 122 8.07 -2.12 6.91
N ALA A 123 8.09 -2.26 5.59
CA ALA A 123 8.82 -1.36 4.72
C ALA A 123 8.11 -0.03 4.43
N GLY A 124 7.23 0.37 5.34
CA GLY A 124 6.76 1.73 5.55
C GLY A 124 6.80 2.02 7.05
N ASN A 125 7.99 2.25 7.60
CA ASN A 125 8.21 3.01 8.85
C ASN A 125 8.66 4.41 8.36
N ILE A 126 7.79 5.30 7.84
CA ILE A 126 6.74 6.20 8.40
C ILE A 126 7.26 7.35 9.26
N VAL A 127 7.51 8.51 8.65
CA VAL A 127 7.75 9.82 9.28
C VAL A 127 6.90 10.05 10.54
N ASN A 128 7.58 10.26 11.68
CA ASN A 128 7.23 10.75 13.03
C ASN A 128 8.03 9.98 14.12
N GLU A 129 8.57 10.73 15.07
CA GLU A 129 9.92 10.56 15.67
C GLU A 129 10.11 9.37 16.62
N GLU A 130 9.06 8.84 17.25
CA GLU A 130 9.22 7.86 18.34
C GLU A 130 9.02 6.39 17.93
N THR A 131 8.03 6.10 17.07
CA THR A 131 7.73 4.72 16.62
C THR A 131 8.62 4.23 15.47
N ASN A 132 9.46 5.13 14.93
CA ASN A 132 10.42 4.86 13.85
C ASN A 132 11.82 4.49 14.32
N SER A 133 12.09 4.68 15.61
CA SER A 133 13.40 4.47 16.17
C SER A 133 13.71 2.97 16.20
N THR A 134 14.92 2.62 15.78
CA THR A 134 15.39 1.23 15.87
C THR A 134 16.10 1.05 17.20
N TYR A 135 15.63 0.10 17.99
CA TYR A 135 16.17 -0.19 19.32
C TYR A 135 17.01 -1.46 19.30
N CYS A 136 18.08 -1.47 20.08
CA CYS A 136 18.90 -2.64 20.29
C CYS A 136 18.06 -3.75 20.92
N SER A 137 18.04 -4.94 20.32
CA SER A 137 17.29 -6.07 20.85
C SER A 137 17.88 -6.64 22.14
N LYS A 138 19.10 -6.27 22.51
CA LYS A 138 19.77 -6.72 23.73
C LYS A 138 19.71 -5.72 24.87
N CYS A 139 19.99 -4.45 24.61
CA CYS A 139 20.07 -3.42 25.64
C CYS A 139 19.00 -2.34 25.54
N HIS A 140 18.09 -2.44 24.56
CA HIS A 140 17.03 -1.47 24.26
C HIS A 140 17.50 -0.03 24.03
N ALA A 141 18.82 0.21 23.95
CA ALA A 141 19.36 1.49 23.55
C ALA A 141 18.90 1.85 22.13
N LYS A 142 18.56 3.12 21.92
CA LYS A 142 18.22 3.67 20.60
C LYS A 142 19.47 3.62 19.72
N ILE A 143 19.48 2.74 18.71
CA ILE A 143 20.62 2.56 17.79
C ILE A 143 20.56 3.61 16.68
N ILE A 144 19.36 3.88 16.17
CA ILE A 144 19.16 4.85 15.11
C ILE A 144 17.95 5.71 15.50
N SER A 145 18.21 6.99 15.75
CA SER A 145 17.17 8.00 15.87
C SER A 145 16.70 8.37 14.46
N ARG A 146 15.39 8.30 14.23
CA ARG A 146 14.79 8.72 12.96
C ARG A 146 13.55 9.51 13.24
N SER A 147 13.55 10.75 12.76
CA SER A 147 12.41 11.66 12.74
C SER A 147 11.40 11.31 11.68
#